data_AF-A0A252C5K1-F1
#
_entry.id   AF-A0A252C5K1-F1
#
_cell.length_a   1.000
_cell.length_b   1.000
_cell.length_c   1.000
_cell.angle_alpha   90.00
_cell.angle_beta   90.00
_cell.angle_gamma   90.00
#
_symmetry.space_group_name_H-M   'P 1'
#
loop_
_entity.id
_entity.type
_entity.pdbx_description
1 polymer ?
#
loop_
_entity_poly.entity_id
_entity_poly.type
_entity_poly.pdbx_seq_one_letter_code
_entity_poly.pdbx_strand_id
1 'polypeptide(L)'
;MVALALVLSLTACASLPEQARHDLPGTTLPDLVSCAGQPSERMRVGPDDWVLSWGANASTPSISGSVPLFADLVKPTVSASASMQCRMSARIQSGRVVSIHYVGTSSLIFGAHAACSALVRDCLLHPDHTTLPADYDAGRYLSKANP
;
A
#
# COMPACT_ATOMS: atom_id res chain seq x y z
N MET A 1 11.46 20.29 -33.03
CA MET A 1 10.23 20.22 -32.19
C MET A 1 9.65 18.81 -32.02
N VAL A 2 10.04 17.80 -32.81
CA VAL A 2 9.55 16.41 -32.63
C VAL A 2 10.26 15.67 -31.48
N ALA A 3 11.54 15.95 -31.25
CA ALA A 3 12.32 15.28 -30.19
C ALA A 3 11.87 15.63 -28.76
N LEU A 4 11.31 16.82 -28.53
CA LEU A 4 10.86 17.23 -27.19
C LEU A 4 9.58 16.48 -26.78
N ALA A 5 8.67 16.24 -27.73
CA ALA A 5 7.41 15.54 -27.49
C ALA A 5 7.62 14.05 -27.12
N LEU A 6 8.72 13.43 -27.58
CA LEU A 6 9.05 12.04 -27.26
C LEU A 6 9.66 11.86 -25.86
N VAL A 7 10.22 12.92 -25.26
CA VAL A 7 10.81 12.88 -23.91
C VAL A 7 9.73 13.08 -22.83
N LEU A 8 8.67 13.83 -23.15
CA LEU A 8 7.51 14.05 -22.26
C LEU A 8 6.60 12.82 -22.09
N SER A 9 6.71 11.81 -22.95
CA SER A 9 5.88 10.60 -22.88
C SER A 9 6.47 9.47 -22.02
N LEU A 10 7.71 9.60 -21.51
CA LEU A 10 8.32 8.59 -20.61
C LEU A 10 8.20 8.90 -19.12
N THR A 11 7.69 10.08 -18.74
CA THR A 11 7.59 10.49 -17.33
C THR A 11 6.15 10.36 -16.84
N ALA A 12 5.75 9.19 -16.35
CA ALA A 12 4.77 9.01 -15.24
C ALA A 12 4.12 7.61 -15.18
N CYS A 13 4.87 6.51 -15.30
CA CYS A 13 4.41 5.27 -14.69
C CYS A 13 4.64 5.37 -13.17
N ALA A 14 3.86 6.19 -12.47
CA ALA A 14 3.81 6.15 -11.02
C ALA A 14 3.16 4.83 -10.60
N SER A 15 3.82 4.07 -9.74
CA SER A 15 3.18 2.90 -9.13
C SER A 15 2.09 3.38 -8.17
N LEU A 16 0.99 2.62 -8.02
CA LEU A 16 -0.08 2.96 -7.07
C LEU A 16 0.43 3.32 -5.66
N PRO A 17 1.42 2.61 -5.08
CA PRO A 17 2.00 3.01 -3.79
C PRO A 17 2.67 4.38 -3.80
N GLU A 18 3.38 4.75 -4.85
CA GLU A 18 4.01 6.07 -4.94
C GLU A 18 2.98 7.18 -5.15
N GLN A 19 1.93 6.90 -5.93
CA GLN A 19 0.80 7.83 -6.03
C GLN A 19 0.10 8.02 -4.68
N ALA A 20 -0.17 6.94 -3.96
CA ALA A 20 -0.78 6.99 -2.64
C ALA A 20 0.07 7.75 -1.60
N ARG A 21 1.40 7.65 -1.70
CA ARG A 21 2.32 8.43 -0.84
C ARG A 21 2.11 9.94 -1.00
N HIS A 22 1.72 10.38 -2.19
CA HIS A 22 1.48 11.79 -2.50
C HIS A 22 0.02 12.21 -2.25
N ASP A 23 -0.96 11.36 -2.58
CA ASP A 23 -2.38 11.76 -2.63
C ASP A 23 -3.12 11.54 -1.29
N LEU A 24 -2.67 10.61 -0.46
CA LEU A 24 -3.32 10.32 0.83
C LEU A 24 -2.96 11.28 1.98
N PRO A 25 -1.79 11.92 2.06
CA PRO A 25 -1.57 13.01 3.03
C PRO A 25 -2.67 14.07 2.96
N GLY A 26 -3.20 14.46 4.13
CA GLY A 26 -4.31 15.40 4.28
C GLY A 26 -5.70 14.75 4.41
N THR A 27 -5.85 13.50 3.98
CA THR A 27 -7.08 12.70 4.20
C THR A 27 -7.32 12.49 5.68
N THR A 28 -8.57 12.21 6.05
CA THR A 28 -8.92 12.02 7.46
C THR A 28 -8.63 10.60 7.90
N LEU A 29 -8.36 10.43 9.19
CA LEU A 29 -8.22 9.12 9.83
C LEU A 29 -9.40 8.18 9.50
N PRO A 30 -10.69 8.58 9.65
CA PRO A 30 -11.79 7.69 9.32
C PRO A 30 -11.82 7.34 7.83
N ASP A 31 -11.53 8.27 6.91
CA ASP A 31 -11.45 7.95 5.47
C ASP A 31 -10.37 6.89 5.20
N LEU A 32 -9.18 7.07 5.79
CA LEU A 32 -8.08 6.10 5.63
C LEU A 32 -8.46 4.72 6.18
N VAL A 33 -9.11 4.66 7.35
CA VAL A 33 -9.53 3.38 7.95
C VAL A 33 -10.67 2.73 7.18
N SER A 34 -11.57 3.51 6.57
CA SER A 34 -12.67 3.00 5.74
C SER A 34 -12.15 2.28 4.51
N CYS A 35 -11.17 2.85 3.80
CA CYS A 35 -10.65 2.29 2.56
C CYS A 35 -9.53 1.25 2.77
N ALA A 36 -8.62 1.46 3.73
CA ALA A 36 -7.50 0.55 4.01
C ALA A 36 -7.86 -0.55 5.02
N GLY A 37 -9.01 -0.44 5.67
CA GLY A 37 -9.43 -1.33 6.76
C GLY A 37 -8.77 -1.02 8.10
N GLN A 38 -9.03 -1.89 9.08
CA GLN A 38 -8.53 -1.70 10.44
C GLN A 38 -7.01 -1.89 10.53
N PRO A 39 -6.27 -0.97 11.17
CA PRO A 39 -4.82 -1.13 11.34
C PRO A 39 -4.52 -2.30 12.28
N SER A 40 -3.49 -3.06 11.94
CA SER A 40 -2.98 -4.20 12.70
C SER A 40 -2.24 -3.74 13.96
N GLU A 41 -1.55 -2.61 13.90
CA GLU A 41 -0.79 -2.05 15.02
C GLU A 41 -1.00 -0.55 15.10
N ARG A 42 -1.03 -0.03 16.34
CA ARG A 42 -1.22 1.39 16.64
C ARG A 42 -0.20 1.79 17.69
N MET A 43 0.53 2.86 17.43
CA MET A 43 1.53 3.40 18.35
C MET A 43 1.28 4.89 18.53
N ARG A 44 1.08 5.33 19.78
CA ARG A 44 1.00 6.75 20.10
C ARG A 44 2.41 7.31 20.22
N VAL A 45 2.73 8.33 19.43
CA VAL A 45 4.04 8.99 19.43
C VAL A 45 4.00 10.34 20.17
N GLY A 46 2.82 10.94 20.28
CA GLY A 46 2.59 12.19 20.99
C GLY A 46 1.12 12.41 21.34
N PRO A 47 0.75 13.59 21.91
CA PRO A 47 -0.61 13.86 22.34
C PRO A 47 -1.68 13.61 21.26
N ASP A 48 -1.45 14.09 20.05
CA ASP A 48 -2.33 13.92 18.89
C ASP A 48 -1.63 13.24 17.71
N ASP A 49 -0.51 12.55 17.98
CA ASP A 49 0.34 11.95 16.96
C ASP A 49 0.40 10.44 17.13
N TRP A 50 0.06 9.74 16.06
CA TRP A 50 -0.09 8.29 16.03
C TRP A 50 0.56 7.71 14.78
N VAL A 51 1.16 6.54 14.92
CA VAL A 51 1.57 5.70 13.80
C VAL A 51 0.67 4.49 13.76
N LEU A 52 0.00 4.29 12.63
CA LEU A 52 -0.86 3.15 12.34
C LEU A 52 -0.15 2.27 11.33
N SER A 53 -0.19 0.95 11.50
CA SER A 53 0.43 0.01 10.58
C SER A 53 -0.56 -1.04 10.09
N TRP A 54 -0.46 -1.39 8.82
CA TRP A 54 -1.22 -2.44 8.15
C TRP A 54 -0.26 -3.47 7.56
N GLY A 55 -0.57 -4.74 7.73
CA GLY A 55 0.09 -5.84 7.05
C GLY A 55 -0.79 -6.41 5.94
N ALA A 56 -0.23 -6.62 4.75
CA ALA A 56 -0.87 -7.38 3.69
C ALA A 56 0.08 -8.45 3.16
N ASN A 57 -0.47 -9.64 2.95
CA ASN A 57 0.23 -10.76 2.35
C ASN A 57 -0.33 -10.97 0.94
N ALA A 58 0.51 -10.77 -0.08
CA ALA A 58 0.19 -11.08 -1.45
C ALA A 58 0.84 -12.42 -1.80
N SER A 59 0.03 -13.46 -2.00
CA SER A 59 0.49 -14.74 -2.52
C SER A 59 0.21 -14.79 -4.01
N THR A 60 1.24 -14.93 -4.85
CA THR A 60 1.00 -15.22 -6.27
C THR A 60 0.43 -16.63 -6.40
N PRO A 61 -0.64 -16.85 -7.19
CA PRO A 61 -1.10 -18.20 -7.48
C PRO A 61 0.06 -19.00 -8.10
N SER A 62 0.34 -20.17 -7.54
CA SER A 62 1.37 -21.07 -8.06
C SER A 62 0.97 -21.53 -9.46
N ILE A 63 1.66 -21.03 -10.49
CA ILE A 63 1.51 -21.53 -11.86
C ILE A 63 2.44 -22.73 -12.01
N SER A 64 1.88 -23.93 -11.83
CA SER A 64 2.58 -25.18 -12.14
C SER A 64 2.47 -25.44 -13.65
N GLY A 65 3.50 -25.08 -14.41
CA GLY A 65 3.60 -25.36 -15.85
C GLY A 65 4.72 -26.35 -16.13
N SER A 66 4.45 -27.40 -16.91
CA SER A 66 5.50 -28.26 -17.47
C SER A 66 6.07 -27.57 -18.71
N VAL A 67 7.34 -27.15 -18.69
CA VAL A 67 8.01 -26.66 -19.90
C VAL A 67 8.55 -27.88 -20.65
N PRO A 68 8.02 -28.25 -21.84
CA PRO A 68 8.60 -29.33 -22.61
C PRO A 68 9.86 -28.80 -23.29
N LEU A 69 11.00 -28.92 -22.62
CA LEU A 69 12.29 -28.84 -23.30
C LEU A 69 12.52 -30.18 -23.99
N PHE A 70 12.76 -30.10 -25.29
CA PHE A 70 13.04 -31.24 -26.16
C PHE A 70 14.09 -32.18 -25.53
N ALA A 71 13.83 -33.49 -25.64
CA ALA A 71 14.64 -34.63 -25.16
C ALA A 71 14.51 -35.00 -23.66
N ASP A 72 13.42 -35.70 -23.36
CA ASP A 72 13.34 -36.98 -22.62
C ASP A 72 14.36 -37.35 -21.53
N LEU A 73 14.79 -36.46 -20.62
CA LEU A 73 15.44 -36.93 -19.38
C LEU A 73 15.19 -36.15 -18.09
N VAL A 74 14.68 -34.91 -18.09
CA VAL A 74 14.31 -34.23 -16.84
C VAL A 74 13.17 -33.27 -17.13
N LYS A 75 12.01 -33.45 -16.47
CA LYS A 75 10.95 -32.44 -16.41
C LYS A 75 11.21 -31.55 -15.20
N PRO A 76 11.93 -30.41 -15.30
CA PRO A 76 12.05 -29.51 -14.16
C PRO A 76 10.66 -28.91 -13.86
N THR A 77 10.04 -29.34 -12.77
CA THR A 77 8.90 -28.63 -12.19
C THR A 77 9.41 -27.34 -11.58
N VAL A 78 9.29 -26.23 -12.31
CA VAL A 78 9.57 -24.89 -11.78
C VAL A 78 8.37 -24.41 -10.98
N SER A 79 8.29 -24.78 -9.71
CA SER A 79 7.33 -24.18 -8.78
C SER A 79 7.88 -22.83 -8.31
N ALA A 80 7.55 -21.76 -9.02
CA ALA A 80 7.77 -20.39 -8.57
C ALA A 80 6.59 -19.95 -7.70
N SER A 81 6.67 -20.18 -6.39
CA SER A 81 5.81 -19.50 -5.42
C SER A 81 6.54 -18.27 -4.90
N ALA A 82 6.00 -17.08 -5.19
CA ALA A 82 6.47 -15.84 -4.59
C ALA A 82 5.43 -15.37 -3.57
N SER A 83 5.78 -15.45 -2.28
CA SER A 83 5.06 -14.72 -1.24
C SER A 83 5.70 -13.32 -1.13
N MET A 84 4.88 -12.29 -1.33
CA MET A 84 5.31 -10.91 -1.13
C MET A 84 4.56 -10.35 0.07
N GLN A 85 5.32 -9.91 1.07
CA GLN A 85 4.77 -9.28 2.26
C GLN A 85 4.90 -7.77 2.10
N CYS A 86 3.81 -7.05 2.39
CA CYS A 86 3.81 -5.61 2.52
C CYS A 86 3.41 -5.21 3.93
N ARG A 87 4.14 -4.24 4.48
CA ARG A 87 3.69 -3.40 5.58
C ARG A 87 3.58 -1.96 5.14
N MET A 88 2.44 -1.36 5.39
CA MET A 88 2.19 0.07 5.24
C MET A 88 2.13 0.68 6.64
N SER A 89 2.68 1.88 6.81
CA SER A 89 2.53 2.68 8.01
C SER A 89 2.09 4.08 7.64
N ALA A 90 1.12 4.63 8.37
CA ALA A 90 0.64 5.98 8.20
C ALA A 90 0.81 6.74 9.51
N ARG A 91 1.35 7.96 9.43
CA ARG A 91 1.39 8.88 10.56
C ARG A 91 0.14 9.75 10.54
N ILE A 92 -0.52 9.84 11.67
CA ILE A 92 -1.76 10.59 11.88
C ILE A 92 -1.48 11.69 12.88
N GLN A 93 -1.78 12.92 12.52
CA GLN A 93 -1.70 14.07 13.41
C GLN A 93 -3.02 14.82 13.39
N SER A 94 -3.58 15.09 14.57
CA SER A 94 -4.84 15.84 14.71
C SER A 94 -5.97 15.27 13.82
N GLY A 95 -6.05 13.93 13.73
CA GLY A 95 -7.07 13.23 12.96
C GLY A 95 -6.86 13.18 11.44
N ARG A 96 -5.71 13.63 10.93
CA ARG A 96 -5.38 13.59 9.50
C ARG A 96 -4.09 12.86 9.22
N VAL A 97 -4.00 12.27 8.03
CA VAL A 97 -2.79 11.63 7.55
C VAL A 97 -1.72 12.68 7.24
N VAL A 98 -0.54 12.53 7.81
CA VAL A 98 0.61 13.42 7.57
C VAL A 98 1.59 12.78 6.59
N SER A 99 1.80 11.47 6.71
CA SER A 99 2.71 10.73 5.82
C SER A 99 2.34 9.26 5.76
N ILE A 100 2.77 8.61 4.68
CA ILE A 100 2.64 7.17 4.48
C ILE A 100 4.00 6.59 4.08
N HIS A 101 4.34 5.44 4.64
CA HIS A 101 5.57 4.72 4.35
C HIS A 101 5.27 3.24 4.12
N TYR A 102 6.01 2.64 3.19
CA TYR A 102 5.89 1.23 2.85
C TYR A 102 7.18 0.51 3.18
N VAL A 103 7.04 -0.68 3.74
CA VAL A 103 8.11 -1.64 4.02
C VAL A 103 7.64 -2.95 3.41
N GLY A 104 8.24 -3.37 2.30
CA GLY A 104 7.84 -4.61 1.63
C GLY A 104 9.01 -5.23 0.89
N THR A 105 8.97 -6.55 0.72
CA THR A 105 9.92 -7.25 -0.13
C THR A 105 9.58 -6.97 -1.59
N SER A 106 10.38 -6.16 -2.27
CA SER A 106 10.25 -5.96 -3.71
C SER A 106 10.83 -7.18 -4.42
N SER A 107 10.03 -7.87 -5.23
CA SER A 107 10.58 -8.74 -6.27
C SER A 107 10.93 -7.87 -7.48
N LEU A 108 12.12 -8.06 -8.05
CA LEU A 108 12.67 -7.25 -9.15
C LEU A 108 11.73 -7.13 -10.37
N ILE A 109 10.79 -8.08 -10.51
CA ILE A 109 9.87 -8.20 -11.64
C ILE A 109 8.65 -7.28 -11.50
N PHE A 110 8.17 -7.02 -10.28
CA PHE A 110 6.89 -6.32 -10.08
C PHE A 110 7.06 -4.84 -9.68
N GLY A 111 8.29 -4.37 -9.48
CA GLY A 111 8.59 -2.99 -9.08
C GLY A 111 8.60 -2.79 -7.57
N ALA A 112 9.11 -1.64 -7.12
CA ALA A 112 9.17 -1.29 -5.70
C ALA A 112 7.76 -1.25 -5.10
N HIS A 113 7.58 -1.87 -3.92
CA HIS A 113 6.33 -1.87 -3.15
C HIS A 113 5.09 -2.41 -3.88
N ALA A 114 5.22 -3.18 -4.97
CA ALA A 114 4.08 -3.67 -5.74
C ALA A 114 3.06 -4.48 -4.91
N ALA A 115 3.53 -5.22 -3.91
CA ALA A 115 2.68 -5.93 -2.94
C ALA A 115 1.76 -5.01 -2.14
N CYS A 116 2.15 -3.74 -1.95
CA CYS A 116 1.39 -2.73 -1.22
C CYS A 116 0.28 -2.09 -2.04
N SER A 117 0.23 -2.32 -3.36
CA SER A 117 -0.79 -1.73 -4.22
C SER A 117 -2.21 -2.06 -3.78
N ALA A 118 -2.45 -3.27 -3.27
CA ALA A 118 -3.77 -3.70 -2.80
C ALA A 118 -4.26 -2.90 -1.57
N LEU A 119 -3.36 -2.46 -0.69
CA LEU A 119 -3.73 -1.71 0.53
C LEU A 119 -4.24 -0.29 0.22
N VAL A 120 -3.76 0.29 -0.87
CA VAL A 120 -4.05 1.70 -1.21
C VAL A 120 -4.92 1.87 -2.44
N ARG A 121 -5.16 0.78 -3.19
CA ARG A 121 -5.96 0.81 -4.41
C ARG A 121 -7.35 1.40 -4.14
N ASP A 122 -8.04 0.94 -3.11
CA ASP A 122 -9.41 1.41 -2.86
C ASP A 122 -9.43 2.87 -2.40
N CYS A 123 -8.49 3.27 -1.55
CA CYS A 123 -8.32 4.66 -1.12
C CYS A 123 -8.09 5.64 -2.28
N LEU A 124 -7.43 5.19 -3.34
CA LEU A 124 -7.18 6.00 -4.55
C LEU A 124 -8.36 5.99 -5.52
N LEU A 125 -9.07 4.86 -5.65
CA LEU A 125 -10.19 4.71 -6.58
C LEU A 125 -11.50 5.32 -6.03
N HIS A 126 -11.68 5.26 -4.71
CA HIS A 126 -12.87 5.71 -4.01
C HIS A 126 -12.47 6.62 -2.84
N PRO A 127 -11.90 7.81 -3.12
CA PRO A 127 -11.50 8.72 -2.06
C PRO A 127 -12.75 9.28 -1.36
N ASP A 128 -12.85 8.99 -0.06
CA ASP A 128 -13.83 9.63 0.81
C ASP A 128 -13.35 11.01 1.25
N HIS A 129 -14.30 11.90 1.54
CA HIS A 129 -14.05 13.28 1.96
C HIS A 129 -14.85 13.61 3.22
N THR A 130 -14.62 12.83 4.28
CA THR A 130 -15.30 13.10 5.55
C THR A 130 -14.79 14.41 6.14
N THR A 131 -15.72 15.30 6.51
CA THR A 131 -15.38 16.50 7.27
C THR A 131 -15.33 16.16 8.76
N LEU A 132 -14.20 16.44 9.41
CA LEU A 132 -14.04 16.23 10.85
C LEU A 132 -14.66 17.39 11.64
N PRO A 133 -15.38 17.10 12.74
CA PRO A 133 -15.75 18.10 13.73
C PRO A 133 -14.53 18.84 14.31
N ALA A 134 -14.74 20.06 14.80
CA ALA A 134 -13.68 20.86 15.41
C ALA A 134 -13.11 20.22 16.70
N ASP A 135 -13.90 19.40 17.38
CA ASP A 135 -13.55 18.67 18.60
C ASP A 135 -13.12 17.21 18.31
N TYR A 136 -12.82 16.87 17.05
CA TYR A 136 -12.41 15.52 16.69
C TYR A 136 -11.08 15.12 17.36
N ASP A 137 -11.15 14.10 18.22
CA ASP A 137 -10.00 13.51 18.90
C ASP A 137 -9.71 12.11 18.33
N ALA A 138 -8.64 12.03 17.53
CA ALA A 138 -8.16 10.78 16.97
C ALA A 138 -7.76 9.76 18.04
N GLY A 139 -7.22 10.21 19.16
CA GLY A 139 -6.82 9.37 20.28
C GLY A 139 -8.01 8.64 20.89
N ARG A 140 -9.16 9.30 21.04
CA ARG A 140 -10.41 8.66 21.48
C ARG A 140 -10.88 7.56 20.53
N TYR A 141 -10.83 7.81 19.21
CA TYR A 141 -11.22 6.80 18.22
C TYR A 141 -10.27 5.58 18.26
N LEU A 142 -8.96 5.83 18.27
CA LEU A 142 -7.94 4.79 18.22
C LEU A 142 -7.84 3.98 19.52
N SER A 143 -8.16 4.58 20.66
CA SER A 143 -8.14 3.92 21.97
C SER A 143 -9.35 3.01 22.19
N LYS A 144 -10.51 3.32 21.60
CA LYS A 144 -11.74 2.53 21.77
C LYS A 144 -11.75 1.23 21.00
N ALA A 145 -10.96 1.14 19.92
CA ALA A 145 -10.93 -0.03 19.05
C ALA A 145 -9.94 -1.13 19.52
N ASN A 146 -9.70 -1.24 20.84
CA ASN A 146 -8.96 -2.32 21.48
C ASN A 146 -9.88 -2.95 22.55
N PRO A 147 -10.50 -4.12 22.31
CA PRO A 147 -11.23 -4.84 23.37
C PRO A 147 -10.29 -5.35 24.46
#